data_AF-A0A0F9T960-F1
#
_entry.id   AF-A0A0F9T960-F1
#
_cell.length_a   1.000
_cell.length_b   1.000
_cell.length_c   1.000
_cell.angle_alpha   90.00
_cell.angle_beta   90.00
_cell.angle_gamma   90.00
#
_symmetry.space_group_name_H-M   'P 1'
#
loop_
_entity.id
_entity.type
_entity.pdbx_description
1 polymer ?
#
loop_
_entity_poly.entity_id
_entity_poly.type
_entity_poly.pdbx_seq_one_letter_code
_entity_poly.pdbx_strand_id
1 'polypeptide(L)'
;MPLSDRIEHLSPCLEGVEYLNTFDTWEDFWQKCNRGDWMLWLCGKLAGEPMSDSRRPLALAACECARLSLPYLSPRSRENSTKLIRLVETWATNNTVTRQHLLDAATYGAGAAGAAYAAYSDVAAAAAYAATYGAGAGAAYAAAAVRTNTLARCADIVRKHYPKIPMEVEL
;
A
#
# COMPACT_ATOMS: atom_id res chain seq x y z
N MET A 1 -8.50 -20.84 17.04
CA MET A 1 -9.24 -19.82 16.27
C MET A 1 -8.30 -19.34 15.17
N PRO A 2 -8.62 -19.56 13.89
CA PRO A 2 -7.88 -18.99 12.77
C PRO A 2 -7.59 -17.50 12.97
N LEU A 3 -6.45 -17.04 12.47
CA LEU A 3 -6.11 -15.61 12.50
C LEU A 3 -7.14 -14.77 11.73
N SER A 4 -7.75 -15.34 10.67
CA SER A 4 -8.78 -14.68 9.87
C SER A 4 -9.99 -14.24 10.66
N ASP A 5 -10.41 -15.00 11.68
CA ASP A 5 -11.61 -14.71 12.46
C ASP A 5 -11.47 -13.36 13.20
N ARG A 6 -10.23 -13.02 13.58
CA ARG A 6 -9.90 -11.77 14.28
C ARG A 6 -10.07 -10.53 13.41
N ILE A 7 -10.09 -10.69 12.09
CA ILE A 7 -10.24 -9.59 11.12
C ILE A 7 -11.49 -9.74 10.24
N GLU A 8 -12.35 -10.71 10.51
CA GLU A 8 -13.55 -10.96 9.70
C GLU A 8 -14.44 -9.71 9.59
N HIS A 9 -14.60 -8.98 10.69
CA HIS A 9 -15.34 -7.72 10.76
C HIS A 9 -14.79 -6.61 9.84
N LEU A 10 -13.53 -6.72 9.39
CA LEU A 10 -12.91 -5.81 8.43
C LEU A 10 -13.23 -6.17 6.97
N SER A 11 -13.88 -7.31 6.73
CA SER A 11 -14.22 -7.88 5.41
C SER A 11 -13.00 -8.02 4.49
N PRO A 12 -11.97 -8.80 4.89
CA PRO A 12 -10.81 -9.06 4.04
C PRO A 12 -11.21 -9.81 2.76
N CYS A 13 -10.43 -9.61 1.69
CA CYS A 13 -10.61 -10.39 0.46
C CYS A 13 -10.28 -11.88 0.69
N LEU A 14 -10.90 -12.77 -0.10
CA LEU A 14 -10.72 -14.22 0.01
C LEU A 14 -9.23 -14.64 -0.05
N GLU A 15 -8.47 -14.11 -1.01
CA GLU A 15 -7.04 -14.38 -1.16
C GLU A 15 -6.25 -14.00 0.12
N GLY A 16 -6.61 -12.89 0.75
CA GLY A 16 -5.99 -12.44 1.99
C GLY A 16 -6.34 -13.34 3.18
N VAL A 17 -7.57 -13.86 3.24
CA VAL A 17 -8.01 -14.84 4.25
C VAL A 17 -7.24 -16.15 4.09
N GLU A 18 -7.21 -16.69 2.87
CA GLU A 18 -6.51 -17.95 2.55
C GLU A 18 -5.02 -17.84 2.90
N TYR A 19 -4.38 -16.73 2.53
CA TYR A 19 -2.98 -16.50 2.85
C TYR A 19 -2.74 -16.30 4.35
N LEU A 20 -3.59 -15.55 5.05
CA LEU A 20 -3.43 -15.34 6.49
C LEU A 20 -3.55 -16.66 7.26
N ASN A 21 -4.42 -17.57 6.80
CA ASN A 21 -4.63 -18.87 7.41
C ASN A 21 -3.48 -19.87 7.18
N THR A 22 -2.44 -19.51 6.42
CA THR A 22 -1.21 -20.31 6.35
C THR A 22 -0.26 -20.04 7.52
N PHE A 23 -0.60 -19.12 8.43
CA PHE A 23 0.21 -18.73 9.58
C PHE A 23 -0.51 -19.04 10.89
N ASP A 24 0.26 -19.48 11.89
CA ASP A 24 -0.27 -19.78 13.23
C ASP A 24 -0.33 -18.54 14.13
N THR A 25 0.53 -17.55 13.90
CA THR A 25 0.62 -16.33 14.73
C THR A 25 0.68 -15.04 13.90
N TRP A 26 0.21 -13.95 14.50
CA TRP A 26 0.28 -12.62 13.88
C TRP A 26 1.71 -12.16 13.68
N GLU A 27 2.61 -12.50 14.60
CA GLU A 27 4.03 -12.21 14.50
C GLU A 27 4.63 -12.90 13.27
N ASP A 28 4.33 -14.18 13.06
CA ASP A 28 4.87 -14.94 11.93
C ASP A 28 4.35 -14.40 10.60
N PHE A 29 3.04 -14.15 10.51
CA PHE A 29 2.44 -13.46 9.36
C PHE A 29 3.12 -12.11 9.11
N TRP A 30 3.26 -11.28 10.15
CA TRP A 30 3.80 -9.92 10.00
C TRP A 30 5.26 -9.94 9.53
N GLN A 31 6.07 -10.87 10.01
CA GLN A 31 7.48 -10.98 9.61
C GLN A 31 7.67 -11.61 8.23
N LYS A 32 6.80 -12.54 7.80
CA LYS A 32 6.96 -13.28 6.52
C LYS A 32 6.14 -12.73 5.35
N CYS A 33 5.13 -11.90 5.60
CA CYS A 33 4.24 -11.38 4.55
C CYS A 33 4.97 -10.44 3.57
N ASN A 34 5.05 -10.81 2.29
CA ASN A 34 5.65 -9.95 1.25
C ASN A 34 4.61 -9.05 0.54
N ARG A 35 3.39 -8.98 1.06
CA ARG A 35 2.28 -8.19 0.51
C ARG A 35 2.13 -6.88 1.28
N GLY A 36 3.00 -5.92 0.96
CA GLY A 36 2.96 -4.59 1.59
C GLY A 36 1.62 -3.87 1.42
N ASP A 37 0.85 -4.18 0.37
CA ASP A 37 -0.53 -3.71 0.18
C ASP A 37 -1.48 -4.25 1.25
N TRP A 38 -1.40 -5.54 1.58
CA TRP A 38 -2.19 -6.13 2.67
C TRP A 38 -1.77 -5.57 4.05
N MET A 39 -0.47 -5.39 4.27
CA MET A 39 0.04 -4.82 5.52
C MET A 39 -0.41 -3.36 5.69
N LEU A 40 -0.33 -2.53 4.64
CA LEU A 40 -0.85 -1.17 4.66
C LEU A 40 -2.37 -1.12 4.89
N TRP A 41 -3.12 -2.04 4.29
CA TRP A 41 -4.57 -2.14 4.50
C TRP A 41 -4.90 -2.46 5.95
N LEU A 42 -4.24 -3.45 6.57
CA LEU A 42 -4.41 -3.79 7.98
C LEU A 42 -4.09 -2.59 8.88
N CYS A 43 -2.94 -1.93 8.67
CA CYS A 43 -2.61 -0.70 9.40
C CYS A 43 -3.66 0.39 9.16
N GLY A 44 -4.19 0.53 7.96
CA GLY A 44 -5.25 1.49 7.62
C GLY A 44 -6.57 1.28 8.36
N LYS A 45 -6.86 0.03 8.73
CA LYS A 45 -8.03 -0.35 9.53
C LYS A 45 -7.79 -0.22 11.03
N LEU A 46 -6.56 -0.43 11.48
CA LEU A 46 -6.23 -0.63 12.90
C LEU A 46 -5.49 0.55 13.55
N ALA A 47 -4.86 1.45 12.78
CA ALA A 47 -4.07 2.58 13.30
C ALA A 47 -4.91 3.71 13.93
N GLY A 48 -6.19 3.50 14.20
CA GLY A 48 -7.11 4.48 14.80
C GLY A 48 -7.76 5.44 13.81
N GLU A 49 -8.34 6.51 14.37
CA GLU A 49 -9.16 7.47 13.66
C GLU A 49 -8.41 8.24 12.56
N PRO A 50 -9.07 8.61 11.45
CA PRO A 50 -8.48 9.51 10.45
C PRO A 50 -7.89 10.77 11.10
N MET A 51 -6.68 11.16 10.69
CA MET A 51 -5.98 12.35 11.19
C MET A 51 -5.56 12.32 12.67
N SER A 52 -5.66 11.18 13.36
CA SER A 52 -5.12 11.03 14.71
C SER A 52 -3.58 10.89 14.71
N ASP A 53 -2.99 11.07 15.89
CA ASP A 53 -1.55 10.86 16.09
C ASP A 53 -1.13 9.40 15.85
N SER A 54 -2.01 8.44 16.17
CA SER A 54 -1.79 7.01 15.93
C SER A 54 -1.69 6.64 14.44
N ARG A 55 -2.20 7.50 13.54
CA ARG A 55 -2.09 7.33 12.08
C ARG A 55 -0.82 7.92 11.47
N ARG A 56 -0.02 8.67 12.22
CA ARG A 56 1.20 9.29 11.68
C ARG A 56 2.20 8.25 11.14
N PRO A 57 2.47 7.11 11.81
CA PRO A 57 3.36 6.09 11.24
C PRO A 57 2.80 5.46 9.95
N LEU A 58 1.48 5.27 9.86
CA LEU A 58 0.81 4.80 8.64
C LEU A 58 1.00 5.80 7.48
N ALA A 59 0.86 7.08 7.75
CA ALA A 59 1.07 8.11 6.75
C ALA A 59 2.52 8.16 6.25
N LEU A 60 3.50 7.99 7.15
CA LEU A 60 4.91 7.90 6.79
C LEU A 60 5.22 6.65 5.97
N ALA A 61 4.71 5.49 6.38
CA ALA A 61 4.84 4.24 5.63
C ALA A 61 4.25 4.36 4.22
N ALA A 62 3.04 4.90 4.10
CA ALA A 62 2.38 5.11 2.82
C ALA A 62 3.17 6.09 1.92
N CYS A 63 3.73 7.16 2.49
CA CYS A 63 4.58 8.11 1.76
C CYS A 63 5.85 7.45 1.24
N GLU A 64 6.54 6.65 2.06
CA GLU A 64 7.77 5.96 1.66
C GLU A 64 7.47 4.88 0.59
N CYS A 65 6.35 4.16 0.69
CA CYS A 65 5.87 3.28 -0.37
C CYS A 65 5.54 4.05 -1.66
N ALA A 66 4.88 5.20 -1.57
CA ALA A 66 4.56 6.04 -2.73
C ALA A 66 5.82 6.58 -3.44
N ARG A 67 6.93 6.78 -2.72
CA ARG A 67 8.20 7.17 -3.35
C ARG A 67 8.72 6.14 -4.34
N LEU A 68 8.40 4.86 -4.15
CA LEU A 68 8.78 3.79 -5.08
C LEU A 68 8.12 3.92 -6.45
N SER A 69 6.97 4.59 -6.55
CA SER A 69 6.25 4.77 -7.81
C SER A 69 6.64 6.04 -8.57
N LEU A 70 7.25 7.03 -7.91
CA LEU A 70 7.60 8.33 -8.51
C LEU A 70 8.41 8.24 -9.82
N PRO A 71 9.37 7.31 -10.01
CA PRO A 71 10.10 7.19 -11.27
C PRO A 71 9.19 6.92 -12.47
N TYR A 72 8.08 6.21 -12.27
CA TYR A 72 7.16 5.79 -13.34
C TYR A 72 6.08 6.83 -13.65
N LEU A 73 5.99 7.91 -12.87
CA LEU A 73 5.01 8.96 -13.09
C LEU A 73 5.45 9.93 -14.18
N SER A 74 4.48 10.50 -14.90
CA SER A 74 4.72 11.66 -15.78
C SER A 74 5.36 12.81 -14.99
N PRO A 75 6.10 13.75 -15.61
CA PRO A 75 6.71 14.86 -14.89
C PRO A 75 5.72 15.64 -14.01
N ARG A 76 4.54 15.96 -14.55
CA ARG A 76 3.48 16.67 -13.81
C ARG A 76 2.94 15.84 -12.64
N SER A 77 2.66 14.55 -12.87
CA SER A 77 2.18 13.65 -11.80
C SER A 77 3.24 13.47 -10.72
N ARG A 78 4.51 13.32 -11.10
CA ARG A 78 5.65 13.20 -10.18
C ARG A 78 5.81 14.44 -9.30
N GLU A 79 5.72 15.62 -9.88
CA GLU A 79 5.79 16.88 -9.14
C GLU A 79 4.65 16.99 -8.11
N ASN A 80 3.41 16.74 -8.55
CA ASN A 80 2.24 16.77 -7.67
C ASN A 80 2.32 15.73 -6.54
N SER A 81 2.68 14.50 -6.87
CA SER A 81 2.88 13.44 -5.88
C SER A 81 4.00 13.77 -4.90
N THR A 82 5.10 14.37 -5.37
CA THR A 82 6.21 14.80 -4.49
C THR A 82 5.75 15.88 -3.51
N LYS A 83 4.95 16.86 -3.96
CA LYS A 83 4.38 17.90 -3.09
C LYS A 83 3.45 17.30 -2.04
N LEU A 84 2.57 16.39 -2.45
CA LEU A 84 1.64 15.71 -1.54
C LEU A 84 2.37 14.87 -0.49
N ILE A 85 3.36 14.08 -0.91
CA ILE A 85 4.20 13.27 -0.02
C ILE A 85 4.86 14.16 1.05
N ARG A 86 5.49 15.27 0.64
CA ARG A 86 6.14 16.20 1.59
C ARG A 86 5.15 16.80 2.57
N LEU A 87 3.95 17.15 2.11
CA LEU A 87 2.91 17.73 2.96
C LEU A 87 2.45 16.75 4.04
N VAL A 88 2.22 15.50 3.65
CA VAL A 88 1.82 14.41 4.56
C VAL A 88 2.96 14.07 5.54
N GLU A 89 4.21 13.99 5.07
CA GLU A 89 5.38 13.77 5.92
C GLU A 89 5.55 14.91 6.95
N THR A 90 5.29 16.15 6.53
CA THR A 90 5.33 17.32 7.43
C THR A 90 4.26 17.17 8.51
N TRP A 91 3.01 16.91 8.13
CA TRP A 91 1.94 16.63 9.08
C TRP A 91 2.33 15.53 10.09
N ALA A 92 2.79 14.39 9.58
CA ALA A 92 3.12 13.23 10.39
C ALA A 92 4.32 13.45 11.34
N THR A 93 5.25 14.34 10.99
CA THR A 93 6.47 14.58 11.78
C THR A 93 6.30 15.73 12.79
N ASN A 94 5.60 16.81 12.42
CA ASN A 94 5.59 18.04 13.23
C ASN A 94 4.20 18.65 13.46
N ASN A 95 3.13 18.07 12.89
CA ASN A 95 1.74 18.52 13.03
C ASN A 95 1.47 20.00 12.69
N THR A 96 2.34 20.64 11.90
CA THR A 96 2.18 22.05 11.48
C THR A 96 1.25 22.22 10.28
N VAL A 97 0.82 21.10 9.70
CA VAL A 97 -0.07 21.06 8.53
C VAL A 97 -1.49 20.72 9.00
N THR A 98 -2.46 21.53 8.60
CA THR A 98 -3.86 21.32 8.96
C THR A 98 -4.52 20.26 8.08
N ARG A 99 -5.65 19.72 8.56
CA ARG A 99 -6.51 18.84 7.75
C ARG A 99 -6.91 19.47 6.42
N GLN A 100 -7.18 20.78 6.41
CA GLN A 100 -7.59 21.48 5.19
C GLN A 100 -6.49 21.47 4.13
N HIS A 101 -5.23 21.73 4.52
CA HIS A 101 -4.11 21.66 3.59
C HIS A 101 -3.99 20.28 2.91
N LEU A 102 -4.23 19.19 3.66
CA LEU A 102 -4.21 17.84 3.12
C LEU A 102 -5.39 17.57 2.16
N LEU A 103 -6.58 18.06 2.49
CA LEU A 103 -7.77 17.94 1.62
C LEU A 103 -7.57 18.69 0.31
N ASP A 104 -7.06 19.92 0.37
CA ASP A 104 -6.78 20.75 -0.81
C ASP A 104 -5.74 20.05 -1.71
N ALA A 105 -4.71 19.45 -1.11
CA ALA A 105 -3.67 18.71 -1.83
C ALA A 105 -4.17 17.37 -2.41
N ALA A 106 -5.15 16.72 -1.78
CA ALA A 106 -5.68 15.43 -2.22
C ALA A 106 -6.38 15.52 -3.59
N THR A 107 -6.92 16.69 -3.95
CA THR A 107 -7.54 16.95 -5.27
C THR A 107 -6.55 16.73 -6.42
N TYR A 108 -5.27 17.08 -6.23
CA TYR A 108 -4.21 16.85 -7.20
C TYR A 108 -3.69 15.40 -7.21
N GLY A 109 -3.79 14.71 -6.06
CA GLY A 109 -3.32 13.33 -5.88
C GLY A 109 -4.26 12.27 -6.46
N ALA A 110 -5.58 12.47 -6.38
CA ALA A 110 -6.58 11.52 -6.87
C ALA A 110 -6.45 11.24 -8.38
N GLY A 111 -6.15 12.27 -9.17
CA GLY A 111 -5.88 12.12 -10.61
C GLY A 111 -4.64 11.28 -10.91
N ALA A 112 -3.60 11.34 -10.07
CA ALA A 112 -2.38 10.55 -10.25
C ALA A 112 -2.58 9.07 -9.89
N ALA A 113 -3.35 8.77 -8.83
CA ALA A 113 -3.71 7.40 -8.45
C ALA A 113 -4.62 6.73 -9.50
N GLY A 114 -5.62 7.46 -10.01
CA GLY A 114 -6.49 6.98 -11.09
C GLY A 114 -5.72 6.70 -12.38
N ALA A 115 -4.79 7.57 -12.77
CA ALA A 115 -3.93 7.36 -13.94
C ALA A 115 -2.99 6.15 -13.78
N ALA A 116 -2.44 5.93 -12.58
CA ALA A 116 -1.60 4.77 -12.30
C ALA A 116 -2.40 3.45 -12.35
N TYR A 117 -3.63 3.45 -11.82
CA TYR A 117 -4.50 2.27 -11.88
C TYR A 117 -4.95 1.97 -13.32
N ALA A 118 -5.32 2.99 -14.09
CA ALA A 118 -5.65 2.86 -15.51
C ALA A 118 -4.46 2.31 -16.32
N ALA A 119 -3.25 2.84 -16.09
CA ALA A 119 -2.05 2.31 -16.75
C ALA A 119 -1.77 0.84 -16.37
N TYR A 120 -2.03 0.46 -15.11
CA TYR A 120 -1.92 -0.94 -14.69
C TYR A 120 -2.96 -1.84 -15.38
N SER A 121 -4.22 -1.38 -15.49
CA SER A 121 -5.26 -2.14 -16.21
C SER A 121 -4.95 -2.28 -17.70
N ASP A 122 -4.38 -1.25 -18.31
CA ASP A 122 -3.98 -1.27 -19.73
C ASP A 122 -2.83 -2.24 -19.98
N VAL A 123 -1.82 -2.24 -19.08
CA VAL A 123 -0.72 -3.23 -19.13
C VAL A 123 -1.25 -4.65 -18.91
N ALA A 124 -2.18 -4.84 -17.97
CA ALA A 124 -2.80 -6.15 -17.74
C ALA A 124 -3.61 -6.64 -18.95
N ALA A 125 -4.37 -5.74 -19.60
CA ALA A 125 -5.12 -6.04 -20.81
C ALA A 125 -4.20 -6.37 -22.00
N ALA A 126 -3.12 -5.60 -22.17
CA ALA A 126 -2.11 -5.85 -23.19
C ALA A 126 -1.37 -7.18 -22.96
N ALA A 127 -1.05 -7.51 -21.71
CA ALA A 127 -0.44 -8.79 -21.35
C ALA A 127 -1.38 -9.98 -21.62
N ALA A 128 -2.68 -9.84 -21.32
CA ALA A 128 -3.69 -10.86 -21.64
C ALA A 128 -3.83 -11.05 -23.16
N TYR A 129 -3.85 -9.97 -23.94
CA TYR A 129 -3.87 -10.02 -25.40
C TYR A 129 -2.58 -10.61 -25.99
N ALA A 130 -1.42 -10.36 -25.40
CA ALA A 130 -0.16 -10.94 -25.86
C ALA A 130 0.00 -12.43 -25.46
N ALA A 131 -0.65 -12.85 -24.37
CA ALA A 131 -0.70 -14.25 -23.94
C ALA A 131 -1.58 -15.12 -24.86
N THR A 132 -2.68 -14.59 -25.39
CA THR A 132 -3.52 -15.31 -26.36
C THR A 132 -2.81 -15.59 -27.69
N TYR A 133 -1.84 -14.75 -28.07
CA TYR A 133 -1.05 -14.92 -29.30
C TYR A 133 0.34 -15.55 -29.06
N GLY A 134 0.64 -16.02 -27.84
CA GLY A 134 1.88 -16.76 -27.53
C GLY A 134 3.19 -15.94 -27.57
N ALA A 135 3.14 -14.64 -27.88
CA ALA A 135 4.31 -13.78 -28.00
C ALA A 135 4.64 -12.95 -26.73
N GLY A 136 3.77 -12.99 -25.70
CA GLY A 136 3.82 -12.07 -24.55
C GLY A 136 4.22 -12.63 -23.18
N ALA A 137 4.46 -13.95 -23.06
CA ALA A 137 4.63 -14.60 -21.76
C ALA A 137 5.82 -14.03 -20.94
N GLY A 138 6.92 -13.68 -21.60
CA GLY A 138 8.11 -13.11 -20.95
C GLY A 138 7.88 -11.70 -20.37
N ALA A 139 7.15 -10.84 -21.09
CA ALA A 139 6.85 -9.49 -20.64
C ALA A 139 5.86 -9.51 -19.45
N ALA A 140 4.88 -10.40 -19.47
CA ALA A 140 3.94 -10.60 -18.37
C ALA A 140 4.65 -11.10 -17.10
N TYR A 141 5.57 -12.06 -17.23
CA TYR A 141 6.34 -12.58 -16.11
C TYR A 141 7.26 -11.51 -15.49
N ALA A 142 7.92 -10.70 -16.33
CA ALA A 142 8.75 -9.59 -15.86
C ALA A 142 7.91 -8.53 -15.10
N ALA A 143 6.72 -8.18 -15.62
CA ALA A 143 5.81 -7.25 -14.94
C ALA A 143 5.32 -7.82 -13.59
N ALA A 144 4.98 -9.11 -13.54
CA ALA A 144 4.61 -9.79 -12.29
C ALA A 144 5.77 -9.80 -11.28
N ALA A 145 7.00 -10.06 -11.72
CA ALA A 145 8.18 -10.05 -10.87
C ALA A 145 8.47 -8.64 -10.29
N VAL A 146 8.36 -7.59 -11.10
CA VAL A 146 8.51 -6.19 -10.63
C VAL A 146 7.46 -5.84 -9.60
N ARG A 147 6.20 -6.26 -9.81
CA ARG A 147 5.12 -6.07 -8.83
C ARG A 147 5.44 -6.78 -7.52
N THR A 148 5.78 -8.06 -7.58
CA THR A 148 6.14 -8.86 -6.39
C THR A 148 7.30 -8.25 -5.62
N ASN A 149 8.37 -7.82 -6.31
CA ASN A 149 9.50 -7.16 -5.66
C ASN A 149 9.11 -5.83 -5.02
N THR A 150 8.28 -5.03 -5.70
CA THR A 150 7.80 -3.75 -5.16
C THR A 150 6.93 -3.96 -3.92
N LEU A 151 6.05 -4.96 -3.92
CA LEU A 151 5.21 -5.31 -2.77
C LEU A 151 6.06 -5.77 -1.57
N ALA A 152 7.12 -6.54 -1.80
CA ALA A 152 8.06 -6.93 -0.76
C ALA A 152 8.79 -5.72 -0.16
N ARG A 153 9.27 -4.79 -1.00
CA ARG A 153 9.86 -3.52 -0.52
C ARG A 153 8.88 -2.69 0.29
N CYS A 154 7.61 -2.63 -0.14
CA CYS A 154 6.55 -1.98 0.64
C CYS A 154 6.33 -2.68 1.98
N ALA A 155 6.41 -4.01 2.05
CA ALA A 155 6.31 -4.76 3.31
C ALA A 155 7.45 -4.39 4.27
N ASP A 156 8.69 -4.29 3.78
CA ASP A 156 9.84 -3.87 4.59
C ASP A 156 9.69 -2.43 5.12
N ILE A 157 9.19 -1.52 4.26
CA ILE A 157 8.85 -0.15 4.67
C ILE A 157 7.77 -0.17 5.76
N VAL A 158 6.72 -0.97 5.60
CA VAL A 158 5.67 -1.05 6.63
C VAL A 158 6.25 -1.55 7.95
N ARG A 159 7.10 -2.59 7.94
CA ARG A 159 7.76 -3.10 9.16
C ARG A 159 8.66 -2.07 9.83
N LYS A 160 9.34 -1.23 9.05
CA LYS A 160 10.17 -0.13 9.57
C LYS A 160 9.34 0.86 10.40
N HIS A 161 8.11 1.18 9.96
CA HIS A 161 7.21 2.12 10.68
C HIS A 161 6.31 1.42 11.71
N TYR A 162 6.02 0.13 11.50
CA TYR A 162 5.24 -0.76 12.36
C TYR A 162 6.00 -2.07 12.59
N PRO A 163 6.95 -2.11 13.56
CA PRO A 163 7.68 -3.33 13.88
C PRO A 163 6.76 -4.48 14.34
N LYS A 164 5.60 -4.12 14.87
CA LYS A 164 4.48 -5.01 15.20
C LYS A 164 3.22 -4.46 14.57
N ILE A 165 2.26 -5.34 14.28
CA ILE A 165 0.92 -4.93 13.84
C ILE A 165 0.32 -3.96 14.88
N PRO A 166 -0.37 -2.88 14.48
CA PRO A 166 -0.96 -1.90 15.41
C PRO A 166 -2.19 -2.42 16.18
N MET A 167 -2.19 -3.70 16.53
CA MET A 167 -3.12 -4.28 17.49
C MET A 167 -2.48 -4.19 18.87
N GLU A 168 -2.73 -3.10 19.59
CA GLU A 168 -2.49 -3.08 21.03
C GLU A 168 -3.67 -3.78 21.73
N VAL A 169 -3.37 -4.97 22.25
CA VAL A 169 -3.91 -5.55 23.49
C VAL A 169 -5.34 -6.16 23.43
N GLU A 170 -5.35 -7.48 23.66
CA GLU A 170 -6.45 -8.38 24.07
C GLU A 170 -7.63 -8.61 23.10
N LEU A 171 -7.59 -9.77 22.43
CA LEU A 171 -8.77 -10.60 22.18
C LEU A 171 -8.84 -11.67 23.28
#